data_AF-A0A328B9A9-F1
#
_entry.id   AF-A0A328B9A9-F1
#
_cell.length_a   1.000
_cell.length_b   1.000
_cell.length_c   1.000
_cell.angle_alpha   90.00
_cell.angle_beta   90.00
_cell.angle_gamma   90.00
#
_symmetry.space_group_name_H-M   'P 1'
#
loop_
_entity.id
_entity.type
_entity.pdbx_description
1 polymer ?
#
loop_
_entity_poly.entity_id
_entity_poly.type
_entity_poly.pdbx_seq_one_letter_code
_entity_poly.pdbx_strand_id
1 'polypeptide(L)'
;MTLDMSRYFANLRRLHFSEALLQQEAKSYQPCIDNLLRIPYARRDSLLDDVSDYEDMDCAFFDSYRWTRTMDAYQGIRLERTKLTSDSARVWARPFEYYPDNEPAERYYFWEGYLNVRLTRRAGTWEIDAIQTKRL
;
A
#
# COMPACT_ATOMS: atom_id res chain seq x y z
N MET A 1 23.90 -9.32 1.12
CA MET A 1 22.79 -8.99 2.04
C MET A 1 21.58 -8.69 1.19
N THR A 2 20.54 -9.51 1.27
CA THR A 2 19.29 -9.34 0.52
C THR A 2 18.24 -8.73 1.42
N LEU A 3 17.45 -7.79 0.92
CA LEU A 3 16.27 -7.29 1.63
C LEU A 3 15.32 -8.48 1.86
N ASP A 4 15.13 -8.90 3.12
CA ASP A 4 14.22 -10.02 3.43
C ASP A 4 12.78 -9.51 3.52
N MET A 5 12.04 -9.68 2.42
CA MET A 5 10.64 -9.30 2.30
C MET A 5 9.66 -10.44 2.62
N SER A 6 10.16 -11.59 3.14
CA SER A 6 9.34 -12.79 3.37
C SER A 6 8.15 -12.53 4.29
N ARG A 7 8.37 -11.84 5.42
CA ARG A 7 7.31 -11.49 6.39
C ARG A 7 6.31 -10.50 5.80
N TYR A 8 6.80 -9.51 5.04
CA TYR A 8 5.96 -8.54 4.38
C TYR A 8 5.01 -9.20 3.37
N PHE A 9 5.53 -10.06 2.49
CA PHE A 9 4.70 -10.77 1.52
C PHE A 9 3.79 -11.82 2.18
N ALA A 10 4.22 -12.47 3.25
CA ALA A 10 3.34 -13.36 4.02
C ALA A 10 2.13 -12.62 4.61
N ASN A 11 2.32 -11.40 5.11
CA ASN A 11 1.23 -10.55 5.59
C ASN A 11 0.27 -10.16 4.47
N LEU A 12 0.78 -9.76 3.30
CA LEU A 12 -0.08 -9.40 2.17
C LEU A 12 -0.88 -10.60 1.65
N ARG A 13 -0.28 -11.79 1.59
CA ARG A 13 -0.99 -13.05 1.26
C ARG A 13 -2.12 -13.34 2.25
N ARG A 14 -1.86 -13.18 3.54
CA ARG A 14 -2.88 -13.34 4.59
C ARG A 14 -4.05 -12.37 4.43
N LEU A 15 -3.81 -11.21 3.82
CA LEU A 15 -4.82 -10.20 3.50
C LEU A 15 -5.40 -10.35 2.08
N HIS A 16 -5.19 -11.51 1.44
CA HIS A 16 -5.70 -11.85 0.12
C HIS A 16 -5.21 -10.96 -1.02
N PHE A 17 -4.00 -10.38 -0.93
CA PHE A 17 -3.38 -9.75 -2.09
C PHE A 17 -2.99 -10.84 -3.10
N SER A 18 -3.33 -10.63 -4.37
CA SER A 18 -3.03 -11.58 -5.45
C SER A 18 -1.52 -11.72 -5.67
N GLU A 19 -1.05 -12.91 -6.05
CA GLU A 19 0.38 -13.13 -6.34
C GLU A 19 0.90 -12.21 -7.45
N ALA A 20 0.06 -11.87 -8.44
CA ALA A 20 0.42 -10.91 -9.48
C ALA A 20 0.74 -9.51 -8.89
N LEU A 21 -0.07 -9.06 -7.93
CA LEU A 21 0.17 -7.79 -7.23
C LEU A 21 1.42 -7.89 -6.34
N LEU A 22 1.66 -9.02 -5.68
CA LEU A 22 2.87 -9.25 -4.88
C LEU A 22 4.14 -9.28 -5.73
N GLN A 23 4.08 -9.85 -6.94
CA GLN A 23 5.21 -9.85 -7.88
C GLN A 23 5.51 -8.44 -8.39
N GLN A 24 4.47 -7.66 -8.69
CA GLN A 24 4.66 -6.24 -9.05
C GLN A 24 5.27 -5.45 -7.89
N GLU A 25 4.81 -5.72 -6.67
CA GLU A 25 5.36 -5.13 -5.45
C GLU A 25 6.85 -5.49 -5.28
N ALA A 26 7.20 -6.77 -5.37
CA ALA A 26 8.59 -7.23 -5.29
C ALA A 26 9.48 -6.57 -6.36
N LYS A 27 8.99 -6.48 -7.60
CA LYS A 27 9.71 -5.84 -8.70
C LYS A 27 9.96 -4.35 -8.43
N SER A 28 9.06 -3.67 -7.71
CA SER A 28 9.25 -2.26 -7.37
C SER A 28 10.42 -1.99 -6.44
N TYR A 29 10.87 -3.01 -5.69
CA TYR A 29 12.06 -2.92 -4.83
C TYR A 29 13.37 -3.31 -5.53
N GLN A 30 13.32 -3.86 -6.75
CA GLN A 30 14.50 -4.35 -7.44
C GLN A 30 15.58 -3.27 -7.66
N PRO A 31 15.25 -2.02 -8.07
CA PRO A 31 16.26 -0.97 -8.22
C PRO A 31 17.04 -0.71 -6.93
N CYS A 32 16.34 -0.62 -5.79
CA CYS A 32 16.98 -0.47 -4.49
C CYS A 32 17.91 -1.65 -4.16
N ILE A 33 17.44 -2.88 -4.37
CA ILE A 33 18.25 -4.09 -4.12
C ILE A 33 19.52 -4.05 -4.97
N ASP A 34 19.40 -3.75 -6.25
CA ASP A 34 20.53 -3.67 -7.18
C ASP A 34 21.53 -2.58 -6.77
N ASN A 35 21.05 -1.42 -6.33
CA ASN A 35 21.88 -0.31 -5.88
C ASN A 35 22.61 -0.65 -4.56
N LEU A 36 21.91 -1.23 -3.57
CA LEU A 36 22.52 -1.65 -2.29
C LEU A 36 23.56 -2.77 -2.44
N LEU A 37 23.43 -3.61 -3.47
CA LEU A 37 24.41 -4.66 -3.79
C LEU A 37 25.71 -4.10 -4.39
N ARG A 38 25.67 -2.92 -5.01
CA ARG A 38 26.86 -2.26 -5.56
C ARG A 38 27.73 -1.59 -4.50
N ILE A 39 27.18 -1.36 -3.30
CA ILE A 39 27.89 -0.70 -2.20
C ILE A 39 28.59 -1.75 -1.34
N PRO A 40 29.94 -1.73 -1.25
CA PRO A 40 30.69 -2.60 -0.36
C PRO A 40 30.24 -2.41 1.08
N TYR A 41 30.05 -3.51 1.81
CA TYR A 41 29.57 -3.46 3.21
C TYR A 41 30.39 -2.51 4.10
N ALA A 42 31.72 -2.53 3.94
CA ALA A 42 32.65 -1.70 4.72
C ALA A 42 32.53 -0.18 4.47
N ARG A 43 31.84 0.25 3.41
CA ARG A 43 31.66 1.67 3.07
C ARG A 43 30.24 2.18 3.33
N ARG A 44 29.32 1.33 3.78
CA ARG A 44 27.90 1.68 3.93
C ARG A 44 27.70 2.83 4.90
N ASP A 45 28.23 2.72 6.12
CA ASP A 45 28.05 3.75 7.15
C ASP A 45 28.70 5.09 6.78
N SER A 46 29.63 5.10 5.81
CA SER A 46 30.26 6.32 5.29
C SER A 46 29.60 6.91 4.04
N LEU A 47 28.67 6.17 3.41
CA LEU A 47 28.00 6.55 2.17
C LEU A 47 26.48 6.66 2.34
N LEU A 48 25.93 6.08 3.40
CA LEU A 48 24.51 5.98 3.72
C LEU A 48 24.31 6.39 5.18
N ASP A 49 24.70 7.63 5.48
CA ASP A 49 24.67 8.16 6.85
C ASP A 49 23.29 8.74 7.21
N ASP A 50 22.52 9.15 6.20
CA ASP A 50 21.18 9.72 6.35
C ASP A 50 20.17 8.97 5.47
N VAL A 51 18.88 9.14 5.80
CA VAL A 51 17.74 8.61 5.04
C VAL A 51 17.75 9.11 3.60
N SER A 52 18.13 10.38 3.38
CA SER A 52 18.23 10.99 2.05
C SER A 52 19.19 10.24 1.12
N ASP A 53 20.29 9.66 1.64
CA ASP A 53 21.22 8.86 0.84
C ASP A 53 20.57 7.58 0.29
N TYR A 54 19.63 7.00 1.05
CA TYR A 54 18.82 5.88 0.55
C TYR A 54 17.80 6.37 -0.47
N GLU A 55 17.18 7.53 -0.25
CA GLU A 55 16.21 8.11 -1.19
C GLU A 55 16.84 8.40 -2.56
N ASP A 56 18.05 8.96 -2.58
CA ASP A 56 18.83 9.31 -3.78
C ASP A 56 19.22 8.09 -4.63
N MET A 57 19.14 6.89 -4.08
CA MET A 57 19.45 5.63 -4.76
C MET A 57 18.22 4.76 -5.01
N ASP A 58 17.04 5.37 -5.10
CA ASP A 58 15.76 4.67 -5.30
C ASP A 58 15.45 3.64 -4.19
N CYS A 59 16.04 3.82 -3.01
CA CYS A 59 15.76 3.05 -1.79
C CYS A 59 14.81 3.78 -0.82
N ALA A 60 14.11 4.81 -1.29
CA ALA A 60 13.06 5.47 -0.52
C ALA A 60 11.96 4.46 -0.17
N PHE A 61 11.92 4.02 1.08
CA PHE A 61 10.75 3.33 1.61
C PHE A 61 9.66 4.39 1.78
N PHE A 62 8.57 4.26 1.03
CA PHE A 62 7.45 5.18 1.15
C PHE A 62 6.98 5.25 2.61
N ASP A 63 7.03 6.42 3.23
CA ASP A 63 6.37 6.68 4.52
C ASP A 63 4.86 6.89 4.32
N SER A 64 4.25 6.01 3.52
CA SER A 64 2.83 6.09 3.21
C SER A 64 2.18 4.73 3.32
N TYR A 65 0.96 4.74 3.83
CA TYR A 65 0.09 3.59 3.86
C TYR A 65 -0.17 3.09 2.43
N ARG A 66 0.14 1.81 2.16
CA ARG A 66 0.03 1.24 0.80
C ARG A 66 -1.39 1.33 0.20
N TRP A 67 -2.39 1.27 1.08
CA TRP A 67 -3.80 1.25 0.71
C TRP A 67 -4.34 2.65 0.33
N THR A 68 -3.80 3.72 0.89
CA THR A 68 -4.26 5.11 0.66
C THR A 68 -3.24 5.99 -0.05
N ARG A 69 -1.97 5.57 -0.12
CA ARG A 69 -0.85 6.36 -0.66
C ARG A 69 -0.68 7.71 0.06
N THR A 70 -0.99 7.73 1.35
CA THR A 70 -0.86 8.90 2.23
C THR A 70 -0.09 8.53 3.49
N MET A 71 0.51 9.53 4.12
CA MET A 71 1.16 9.38 5.43
C MET A 71 0.13 9.34 6.56
N ASP A 72 -1.08 9.84 6.29
CA ASP A 72 -2.13 10.01 7.28
C ASP A 72 -2.73 8.67 7.70
N ALA A 73 -2.83 8.48 9.02
CA ALA A 73 -3.56 7.36 9.59
C ALA A 73 -5.06 7.65 9.56
N TYR A 74 -5.85 6.69 9.09
CA TYR A 74 -7.30 6.80 9.07
C TYR A 74 -7.92 5.94 10.16
N GLN A 75 -9.09 6.34 10.65
CA GLN A 75 -9.81 5.57 11.66
C GLN A 75 -10.76 4.54 11.06
N GLY A 76 -11.13 4.68 9.78
CA GLY A 76 -11.89 3.66 9.08
C GLY A 76 -12.07 3.89 7.59
N ILE A 77 -12.81 2.97 6.95
CA ILE A 77 -13.20 3.01 5.55
C ILE A 77 -14.71 2.80 5.46
N ARG A 78 -15.39 3.64 4.68
CA ARG A 78 -16.79 3.43 4.28
C ARG A 78 -16.84 2.85 2.87
N LEU A 79 -17.59 1.77 2.70
CA LEU A 79 -17.90 1.25 1.37
C LEU A 79 -19.02 2.10 0.75
N GLU A 80 -18.74 2.72 -0.38
CA GLU A 80 -19.69 3.59 -1.08
C GLU A 80 -20.47 2.82 -2.14
N ARG A 81 -19.76 1.96 -2.88
CA ARG A 81 -20.34 1.22 -4.00
C ARG A 81 -19.58 -0.06 -4.24
N THR A 82 -20.30 -1.09 -4.66
CA THR A 82 -19.70 -2.31 -5.21
C THR A 82 -20.35 -2.63 -6.56
N LYS A 83 -19.54 -2.99 -7.56
CA LYS A 83 -20.01 -3.55 -8.83
C LYS A 83 -19.41 -4.94 -8.97
N LEU A 84 -20.27 -5.94 -8.92
CA LEU A 84 -19.91 -7.34 -9.14
C LEU A 84 -20.16 -7.71 -10.61
N THR A 85 -19.26 -8.50 -11.19
CA THR A 85 -19.38 -9.03 -12.56
C THR A 85 -18.72 -10.40 -12.59
N SER A 86 -19.51 -11.45 -12.35
CA SER A 86 -19.03 -12.83 -12.22
C SER A 86 -17.88 -12.91 -11.21
N ASP A 87 -16.69 -13.32 -11.65
CA ASP A 87 -15.49 -13.45 -10.82
C ASP A 87 -14.69 -12.16 -10.67
N SER A 88 -15.22 -11.00 -11.06
CA SER A 88 -14.60 -9.70 -10.84
C SER A 88 -15.49 -8.81 -9.99
N ALA A 89 -14.90 -8.08 -9.04
CA ALA A 89 -15.58 -7.04 -8.28
C ALA A 89 -14.78 -5.74 -8.34
N ARG A 90 -15.49 -4.62 -8.40
CA ARG A 90 -14.92 -3.28 -8.19
C ARG A 90 -15.61 -2.65 -7.00
N VAL A 91 -14.82 -2.26 -6.01
CA VAL A 91 -15.29 -1.66 -4.76
C VAL A 91 -14.77 -0.23 -4.69
N TRP A 92 -15.68 0.70 -4.49
CA TRP A 92 -15.36 2.09 -4.22
C TRP A 92 -15.53 2.31 -2.72
N ALA A 93 -14.48 2.84 -2.10
CA ALA A 93 -14.43 3.07 -0.67
C ALA A 93 -13.85 4.44 -0.37
N ARG A 94 -14.19 5.00 0.78
CA ARG A 94 -13.73 6.32 1.22
C ARG A 94 -13.18 6.24 2.64
N PRO A 95 -11.93 6.65 2.89
CA PRO A 95 -11.40 6.74 4.23
C PRO A 95 -12.14 7.80 5.05
N PHE A 96 -12.27 7.58 6.35
CA PHE A 96 -12.88 8.54 7.27
C PHE A 96 -12.16 8.64 8.61
N GLU A 97 -12.45 9.74 9.30
CA GLU A 97 -12.12 9.99 10.71
C GLU A 97 -13.38 10.34 11.49
N TYR A 98 -13.38 10.05 12.78
CA TYR A 98 -14.33 10.49 13.78
C TYR A 98 -13.98 11.90 14.22
N TYR A 99 -14.96 12.79 14.28
CA TYR A 99 -14.77 14.07 14.95
C TYR A 99 -14.65 13.85 16.47
N PRO A 100 -13.66 14.48 17.13
CA PRO A 100 -13.52 14.38 18.59
C PRO A 100 -14.70 15.03 19.34
N ASP A 101 -15.33 16.06 18.75
CA ASP A 101 -16.34 16.90 19.39
C ASP A 101 -17.72 16.67 18.75
N ASN A 102 -18.42 15.64 19.20
CA ASN A 102 -19.71 15.19 18.65
C ASN A 102 -20.86 16.18 18.93
N GLU A 103 -21.25 16.98 17.93
CA GLU A 103 -22.66 17.37 17.72
C GLU A 103 -23.31 16.34 16.76
N PRO A 104 -24.56 15.90 17.00
CA PRO A 104 -25.13 14.68 16.41
C PRO A 104 -25.27 14.63 14.87
N ALA A 105 -24.98 15.70 14.13
CA ALA A 105 -25.23 15.78 12.70
C ALA A 105 -24.15 15.13 11.82
N GLU A 106 -22.86 15.17 12.20
CA GLU A 106 -21.78 14.64 11.36
C GLU A 106 -20.71 13.92 12.18
N ARG A 107 -20.93 12.64 12.47
CA ARG A 107 -19.99 11.77 13.24
C ARG A 107 -18.67 11.48 12.51
N TYR A 108 -18.53 11.87 11.25
CA TYR A 108 -17.44 11.43 10.38
C TYR A 108 -16.95 12.54 9.43
N TYR A 109 -15.64 12.77 9.39
CA TYR A 109 -14.96 13.48 8.32
C TYR A 109 -14.55 12.47 7.23
N PHE A 110 -15.00 12.68 6.00
CA PHE A 110 -14.61 11.85 4.86
C PHE A 110 -13.52 12.52 4.05
N TRP A 111 -12.38 11.85 3.92
CA TRP A 111 -11.25 12.32 3.13
C TRP A 111 -11.61 12.46 1.66
N GLU A 112 -11.09 13.47 0.96
CA GLU A 112 -11.42 13.73 -0.46
C GLU A 112 -11.04 12.58 -1.41
N GLY A 113 -10.03 11.79 -1.04
CA GLY A 113 -9.55 10.67 -1.82
C GLY A 113 -10.48 9.46 -1.77
N TYR A 114 -10.75 8.86 -2.94
CA TYR A 114 -11.46 7.60 -3.06
C TYR A 114 -10.49 6.45 -3.33
N LEU A 115 -10.79 5.31 -2.72
CA LEU A 115 -10.16 4.03 -3.02
C LEU A 115 -11.01 3.28 -4.02
N ASN A 116 -10.39 2.83 -5.11
CA ASN A 116 -10.97 1.92 -6.07
C ASN A 116 -10.19 0.61 -6.00
N VAL A 117 -10.84 -0.40 -5.42
CA VAL A 117 -10.26 -1.72 -5.21
C VAL A 117 -10.84 -2.67 -6.25
N ARG A 118 -9.96 -3.30 -7.02
CA ARG A 118 -10.34 -4.40 -7.92
C ARG A 118 -10.07 -5.71 -7.21
N LEU A 119 -11.09 -6.57 -7.16
CA LEU A 119 -10.98 -7.93 -6.67
C LEU A 119 -11.30 -8.92 -7.78
N THR A 120 -10.62 -10.07 -7.74
CA THR A 120 -10.91 -11.20 -8.62
C THR A 120 -11.09 -12.45 -7.76
N ARG A 121 -12.11 -13.25 -8.05
CA ARG A 121 -12.34 -14.53 -7.39
C ARG A 121 -11.46 -15.59 -8.05
N ARG A 122 -10.60 -16.24 -7.26
CA ARG A 122 -9.76 -17.36 -7.70
C ARG A 122 -9.89 -18.49 -6.70
N ALA A 123 -10.14 -19.71 -7.20
CA ALA A 123 -10.34 -20.90 -6.36
C ALA A 123 -11.35 -20.69 -5.20
N GLY A 124 -12.41 -19.90 -5.44
CA GLY A 124 -13.45 -19.61 -4.45
C GLY A 124 -13.17 -18.42 -3.53
N THR A 125 -11.97 -17.86 -3.52
CA THR A 125 -11.55 -16.74 -2.65
C THR A 125 -11.44 -15.44 -3.44
N TRP A 126 -11.87 -14.32 -2.85
CA TRP A 126 -11.65 -12.98 -3.43
C TRP A 126 -10.25 -12.50 -3.12
N GLU A 127 -9.51 -12.15 -4.16
CA GLU A 127 -8.17 -11.60 -4.05
C GLU A 127 -8.13 -10.14 -4.53
N ILE A 128 -7.31 -9.32 -3.88
CA ILE A 128 -7.06 -7.93 -4.24
C ILE A 128 -6.05 -7.90 -5.39
N ASP A 129 -6.51 -7.41 -6.54
CA ASP A 129 -5.72 -7.33 -7.77
C ASP A 129 -5.17 -5.93 -8.03
N ALA A 130 -5.82 -4.90 -7.49
CA ALA A 130 -5.36 -3.52 -7.60
C ALA A 130 -6.04 -2.64 -6.55
N ILE A 131 -5.30 -1.65 -6.07
CA ILE A 131 -5.81 -0.54 -5.28
C ILE A 131 -5.37 0.74 -5.97
N GLN A 132 -6.33 1.59 -6.33
CA GLN A 132 -6.08 2.88 -6.97
C GLN A 132 -6.69 3.98 -6.11
N THR A 133 -5.91 5.02 -5.85
CA THR A 133 -6.41 6.24 -5.22
C THR A 133 -6.80 7.23 -6.32
N LYS A 134 -7.99 7.82 -6.19
CA LYS A 134 -8.42 8.93 -7.04
C LYS A 134 -8.66 10.14 -6.15
N ARG A 135 -7.94 11.23 -6.42
CA ARG A 135 -8.34 12.57 -5.98
C ARG A 135 -9.37 13.08 -6.98
N LEU A 136 -10.45 13.70 -6.48
CA LEU A 136 -11.40 14.42 -7.33
C LEU A 136 -10.73 15.65 -7.94
#